data_AF-A0A562Q1R3-F1
#
_entry.id   AF-A0A562Q1R3-F1
#
_cell.length_a   1.000
_cell.length_b   1.000
_cell.length_c   1.000
_cell.angle_alpha   90.00
_cell.angle_beta   90.00
_cell.angle_gamma   90.00
#
_symmetry.space_group_name_H-M   'P 1'
#
loop_
_entity.id
_entity.type
_entity.pdbx_description
1 polymer ?
#
loop_
_entity_poly.entity_id
_entity_poly.type
_entity_poly.pdbx_seq_one_letter_code
_entity_poly.pdbx_strand_id
1 'polypeptide(L)'
;MKKIFSLALFFAICTLQAQISGCTDPLSNNYNSAATVNDGSCTYVSVKIKPKYSVKLNALLKETSSLVQSDSLLWTSNDNTETVLYGMDTKGVIRNKIQLKNTTNTDWEEISQDSDYFYIGDFGNNASGNRKDLHILRIEKKSLSGNNQKIDTLSFSYSNQKDFKTTKGNATNFDCEAFIVSGKNIYLFTKQWKERKTSVYQIPKIPGKHIAQLKESYDVEGLVTSATFLPEKKLLVLAGYNRFLSPFMYLFYDYNGSDFFSGNKRKIKIALPLHQMEGITTQDGLHYYLTNENFSRRPIVTISQKLHLFDLSAYLSNYLKK
;
A
#
# COMPACT_ATOMS: atom_id res chain seq x y z
N MET A 1 8.91 51.94 57.67
CA MET A 1 9.09 50.48 57.51
C MET A 1 9.07 50.15 56.02
N LYS A 2 10.22 49.91 55.39
CA LYS A 2 10.30 49.49 53.98
C LYS A 2 10.24 47.95 53.94
N LYS A 3 9.15 47.39 53.42
CA LYS A 3 9.04 45.94 53.17
C LYS A 3 9.82 45.61 51.92
N ILE A 4 10.92 44.89 52.07
CA ILE A 4 11.69 44.32 50.95
C ILE A 4 10.93 43.08 50.50
N PHE A 5 10.37 43.11 49.30
CA PHE A 5 9.85 41.92 48.64
C PHE A 5 11.01 41.19 47.97
N SER A 6 11.44 40.06 48.54
CA SER A 6 12.37 39.15 47.87
C SER A 6 11.63 38.41 46.78
N LEU A 7 11.87 38.79 45.53
CA LEU A 7 11.39 38.07 44.34
C LEU A 7 12.28 36.83 44.14
N ALA A 8 11.79 35.66 44.54
CA ALA A 8 12.46 34.39 44.26
C ALA A 8 12.28 34.05 42.78
N LEU A 9 13.34 34.22 41.98
CA LEU A 9 13.38 33.83 40.58
C LEU A 9 13.58 32.30 40.49
N PHE A 10 12.51 31.54 40.25
CA PHE A 10 12.62 30.12 39.93
C PHE A 10 13.19 29.99 38.50
N PHE A 11 14.50 29.73 38.40
CA PHE A 11 15.09 29.26 37.15
C PHE A 11 14.59 27.83 36.90
N ALA A 12 13.56 27.69 36.05
CA ALA A 12 13.20 26.41 35.47
C ALA A 12 14.36 25.96 34.58
N ILE A 13 15.18 25.03 35.06
CA ILE A 13 16.22 24.38 34.26
C ILE A 13 15.48 23.53 33.22
N CYS A 14 15.25 24.11 32.05
CA CYS A 14 14.73 23.38 30.89
C CYS A 14 15.89 22.54 30.36
N THR A 15 15.95 21.26 30.71
CA THR A 15 16.93 20.33 30.16
C THR A 15 16.57 20.08 28.69
N LEU A 16 17.16 20.88 27.80
CA LEU A 16 17.17 20.60 26.37
C LEU A 16 18.03 19.35 26.15
N GLN A 17 17.39 18.18 26.05
CA GLN A 17 18.09 17.01 25.55
C GLN A 17 18.41 17.26 24.07
N ALA A 18 19.69 17.26 23.72
CA ALA A 18 20.12 17.33 22.33
C ALA A 18 19.52 16.13 21.60
N GLN A 19 18.81 16.39 20.49
CA GLN A 19 18.31 15.33 19.63
C GLN A 19 19.50 14.63 18.99
N ILE A 20 19.65 13.33 19.25
CA ILE A 20 20.68 12.51 18.62
C ILE A 20 20.04 11.81 17.43
N SER A 21 20.48 12.18 16.24
CA SER A 21 20.07 11.57 14.97
C SER A 21 20.76 10.21 14.80
N GLY A 22 20.01 9.19 14.38
CA GLY A 22 20.56 7.87 14.07
C GLY A 22 19.48 6.82 13.89
N CYS A 23 19.90 5.59 13.62
CA CYS A 23 18.97 4.47 13.54
C CYS A 23 18.39 4.10 14.92
N THR A 24 17.06 4.19 15.07
CA THR A 24 16.31 3.96 16.32
C THR A 24 15.77 2.53 16.47
N ASP A 25 15.92 1.68 15.46
CA ASP A 25 15.40 0.31 15.48
C ASP A 25 16.42 -0.70 16.03
N PRO A 26 16.17 -1.36 17.17
CA PRO A 26 17.05 -2.40 17.73
C PRO A 26 17.18 -3.66 16.86
N LEU A 27 16.34 -3.85 15.84
CA LEU A 27 16.45 -4.97 14.88
C LEU A 27 17.36 -4.66 13.68
N SER A 28 17.93 -3.46 13.61
CA SER A 28 18.84 -3.04 12.54
C SER A 28 20.30 -3.44 12.84
N ASN A 29 21.14 -3.46 11.80
CA ASN A 29 22.58 -3.74 11.94
C ASN A 29 23.37 -2.56 12.52
N ASN A 30 22.85 -1.34 12.37
CA ASN A 30 23.49 -0.08 12.76
C ASN A 30 22.67 0.66 13.83
N TYR A 31 21.97 -0.09 14.68
CA TYR A 31 21.19 0.46 15.78
C TYR A 31 22.07 1.35 16.67
N ASN A 32 21.60 2.57 16.92
CA ASN A 32 22.23 3.50 17.85
C ASN A 32 21.33 3.67 19.07
N SER A 33 21.71 3.10 20.21
CA SER A 33 20.93 3.20 21.46
C SER A 33 20.86 4.62 22.03
N ALA A 34 21.73 5.53 21.59
CA ALA A 34 21.66 6.94 21.96
C ALA A 34 20.77 7.76 21.03
N ALA A 35 20.36 7.23 19.86
CA ALA A 35 19.54 7.97 18.91
C ALA A 35 18.12 8.19 19.47
N THR A 36 17.69 9.45 19.48
CA THR A 36 16.35 9.88 19.89
C THR A 36 15.48 10.27 18.70
N VAL A 37 16.07 10.44 17.52
CA VAL A 37 15.39 10.78 16.27
C VAL A 37 15.85 9.84 15.17
N ASN A 38 14.90 9.18 14.50
CA ASN A 38 15.18 8.33 13.34
C ASN A 38 15.56 9.19 12.14
N ASP A 39 16.67 8.86 11.50
CA ASP A 39 17.19 9.55 10.31
C ASP A 39 17.07 8.71 9.04
N GLY A 40 16.38 7.58 9.12
CA GLY A 40 16.16 6.68 8.02
C GLY A 40 17.38 5.89 7.58
N SER A 41 18.48 5.91 8.35
CA SER A 41 19.74 5.22 8.05
C SER A 41 19.73 3.73 8.41
N CYS A 42 18.68 3.22 9.04
CA CYS A 42 18.61 1.82 9.48
C CYS A 42 18.79 0.83 8.32
N THR A 43 19.72 -0.10 8.50
CA THR A 43 20.00 -1.19 7.57
C THR A 43 19.63 -2.53 8.21
N TYR A 44 19.17 -3.48 7.39
CA TYR A 44 18.65 -4.75 7.88
C TYR A 44 19.28 -5.92 7.14
N VAL A 45 19.45 -7.05 7.84
CA VAL A 45 19.80 -8.32 7.21
C VAL A 45 18.75 -8.72 6.18
N SER A 46 19.20 -9.25 5.03
CA SER A 46 18.29 -9.75 4.00
C SER A 46 17.62 -11.03 4.50
N VAL A 47 16.30 -10.99 4.64
CA VAL A 47 15.50 -12.12 5.09
C VAL A 47 14.58 -12.61 3.98
N LYS A 48 14.25 -13.90 4.02
CA LYS A 48 13.25 -14.53 3.15
C LYS A 48 12.30 -15.36 4.01
N ILE A 49 11.00 -15.09 3.91
CA ILE A 49 9.98 -15.76 4.71
C ILE A 49 9.04 -16.62 3.86
N LYS A 50 8.44 -17.62 4.49
CA LYS A 50 7.39 -18.47 3.91
C LYS A 50 6.03 -18.04 4.49
N PRO A 51 4.93 -18.23 3.74
CA PRO A 51 3.61 -18.04 4.30
C PRO A 51 3.34 -19.06 5.42
N LYS A 52 2.56 -18.67 6.43
CA LYS A 52 2.00 -19.58 7.44
C LYS A 52 1.07 -20.61 6.79
N TYR A 53 0.28 -20.17 5.82
CA TYR A 53 -0.49 -21.05 4.94
C TYR A 53 -0.76 -20.41 3.59
N SER A 54 -1.17 -21.24 2.63
CA SER A 54 -1.61 -20.79 1.30
C SER A 54 -2.84 -21.60 0.87
N VAL A 55 -3.89 -20.92 0.44
CA VAL A 55 -5.15 -21.54 0.00
C VAL A 55 -5.44 -21.14 -1.44
N LYS A 56 -5.80 -22.12 -2.28
CA LYS A 56 -6.20 -21.86 -3.66
C LYS A 56 -7.52 -21.11 -3.66
N LEU A 57 -7.58 -19.99 -4.39
CA LEU A 57 -8.81 -19.22 -4.54
C LEU A 57 -9.72 -19.83 -5.61
N ASN A 58 -10.99 -19.45 -5.55
CA ASN A 58 -11.99 -19.84 -6.54
C ASN A 58 -11.55 -19.42 -7.96
N ALA A 59 -11.94 -20.20 -8.99
CA ALA A 59 -11.65 -19.90 -10.39
C ALA A 59 -12.19 -18.51 -10.83
N LEU A 60 -13.24 -18.02 -10.16
CA LEU A 60 -13.78 -16.67 -10.35
C LEU A 60 -12.80 -15.56 -10.01
N LEU A 61 -11.77 -15.82 -9.19
CA LEU A 61 -10.78 -14.83 -8.73
C LEU A 61 -9.43 -15.02 -9.43
N LYS A 62 -9.45 -15.37 -10.74
CA LYS A 62 -8.22 -15.66 -11.50
C LYS A 62 -7.29 -14.45 -11.62
N GLU A 63 -7.85 -13.25 -11.58
CA GLU A 63 -7.19 -11.95 -11.84
C GLU A 63 -7.33 -11.06 -10.61
N THR A 64 -7.28 -11.65 -9.40
CA THR A 64 -7.37 -10.92 -8.14
C THR A 64 -6.25 -9.88 -8.04
N SER A 65 -6.60 -8.60 -8.20
CA SER A 65 -5.65 -7.49 -8.24
C SER A 65 -5.50 -6.80 -6.88
N SER A 66 -6.58 -6.74 -6.10
CA SER A 66 -6.66 -5.89 -4.91
C SER A 66 -7.09 -6.64 -3.65
N LEU A 67 -6.79 -6.12 -2.46
CA LEU A 67 -7.22 -6.75 -1.21
C LEU A 67 -7.38 -5.74 -0.06
N VAL A 68 -8.57 -5.69 0.56
CA VAL A 68 -8.78 -4.93 1.80
C VAL A 68 -9.61 -5.73 2.80
N GLN A 69 -9.19 -5.76 4.08
CA GLN A 69 -9.99 -6.35 5.13
C GLN A 69 -11.00 -5.35 5.70
N SER A 70 -12.29 -5.66 5.63
CA SER A 70 -13.37 -4.89 6.28
C SER A 70 -14.30 -5.84 7.02
N ASP A 71 -14.61 -5.49 8.26
CA ASP A 71 -15.32 -6.37 9.19
C ASP A 71 -14.61 -7.73 9.32
N SER A 72 -15.31 -8.83 9.03
CA SER A 72 -14.79 -10.19 9.07
C SER A 72 -14.33 -10.74 7.71
N LEU A 73 -14.42 -9.93 6.64
CA LEU A 73 -14.16 -10.36 5.27
C LEU A 73 -12.95 -9.67 4.67
N LEU A 74 -12.26 -10.41 3.80
CA LEU A 74 -11.25 -9.92 2.88
C LEU A 74 -11.96 -9.61 1.55
N TRP A 75 -12.01 -8.34 1.16
CA TRP A 75 -12.64 -7.88 -0.07
C TRP A 75 -11.60 -7.75 -1.18
N THR A 76 -11.92 -8.30 -2.36
CA THR A 76 -11.08 -8.28 -3.56
C THR A 76 -11.93 -8.07 -4.81
N SER A 77 -11.30 -7.74 -5.93
CA SER A 77 -11.88 -7.65 -7.28
C SER A 77 -10.92 -8.28 -8.30
N ASN A 78 -11.44 -8.59 -9.49
CA ASN A 78 -10.59 -8.89 -10.63
C ASN A 78 -10.14 -7.61 -11.35
N ASP A 79 -8.99 -7.65 -12.02
CA ASP A 79 -8.36 -6.51 -12.70
C ASP A 79 -9.18 -5.91 -13.86
N ASN A 80 -9.99 -6.70 -14.58
CA ASN A 80 -10.66 -6.24 -15.78
C ASN A 80 -12.10 -6.75 -15.92
N THR A 81 -12.91 -6.02 -16.72
CA THR A 81 -14.25 -6.39 -17.20
C THR A 81 -15.35 -6.45 -16.13
N GLU A 82 -15.12 -7.21 -15.06
CA GLU A 82 -16.11 -7.46 -14.01
C GLU A 82 -16.14 -6.34 -12.98
N THR A 83 -17.34 -5.95 -12.56
CA THR A 83 -17.57 -4.89 -11.57
C THR A 83 -18.10 -5.44 -10.25
N VAL A 84 -17.56 -6.58 -9.81
CA VAL A 84 -17.99 -7.29 -8.61
C VAL A 84 -16.92 -7.22 -7.53
N LEU A 85 -17.33 -6.86 -6.32
CA LEU A 85 -16.55 -7.03 -5.10
C LEU A 85 -16.83 -8.41 -4.49
N TYR A 86 -15.78 -9.18 -4.26
CA TYR A 86 -15.83 -10.50 -3.65
C TYR A 86 -15.35 -10.42 -2.20
N GLY A 87 -16.24 -10.70 -1.26
CA GLY A 87 -15.89 -10.82 0.15
C GLY A 87 -15.61 -12.27 0.49
N MET A 88 -14.36 -12.60 0.83
CA MET A 88 -13.94 -13.95 1.23
C MET A 88 -13.56 -14.02 2.71
N ASP A 89 -13.70 -15.20 3.31
CA ASP A 89 -13.12 -15.46 4.62
C ASP A 89 -11.60 -15.71 4.53
N THR A 90 -10.95 -15.87 5.69
CA THR A 90 -9.49 -16.10 5.77
C THR A 90 -9.06 -17.47 5.22
N LYS A 91 -10.01 -18.36 4.89
CA LYS A 91 -9.79 -19.65 4.23
C LYS A 91 -9.95 -19.54 2.70
N GLY A 92 -10.20 -18.34 2.17
CA GLY A 92 -10.36 -18.08 0.74
C GLY A 92 -11.73 -18.48 0.20
N VAL A 93 -12.72 -18.73 1.08
CA VAL A 93 -14.09 -19.07 0.67
C VAL A 93 -14.87 -17.78 0.46
N ILE A 94 -15.43 -17.59 -0.75
CA ILE A 94 -16.31 -16.45 -1.04
C ILE A 94 -17.57 -16.55 -0.18
N ARG A 95 -17.79 -15.56 0.69
CA ARG A 95 -18.95 -15.43 1.57
C ARG A 95 -19.94 -14.41 1.07
N ASN A 96 -19.48 -13.43 0.29
CA ASN A 96 -20.32 -12.37 -0.24
C ASN A 96 -19.86 -11.94 -1.64
N LYS A 97 -20.80 -11.43 -2.42
CA LYS A 97 -20.56 -10.82 -3.73
C LYS A 97 -21.42 -9.56 -3.84
N ILE A 98 -20.81 -8.45 -4.18
CA ILE A 98 -21.51 -7.19 -4.40
C ILE A 98 -21.24 -6.73 -5.82
N GLN A 99 -22.27 -6.78 -6.66
CA GLN A 99 -22.26 -6.17 -7.98
C GLN A 99 -22.33 -4.65 -7.83
N LEU A 100 -21.30 -3.93 -8.29
CA LEU A 100 -21.33 -2.48 -8.39
C LEU A 100 -22.08 -2.09 -9.67
N LYS A 101 -23.09 -1.23 -9.52
CA LYS A 101 -23.94 -0.75 -10.60
C LYS A 101 -23.41 0.58 -11.14
N ASN A 102 -23.67 0.86 -12.41
CA ASN A 102 -23.30 2.12 -13.07
C ASN A 102 -21.79 2.44 -13.02
N THR A 103 -20.96 1.40 -12.97
CA THR A 103 -19.50 1.49 -13.02
C THR A 103 -18.99 0.61 -14.15
N THR A 104 -17.80 0.91 -14.64
CA THR A 104 -17.03 0.07 -15.55
C THR A 104 -15.72 -0.32 -14.88
N ASN A 105 -15.18 -1.47 -15.28
CA ASN A 105 -13.85 -1.89 -14.88
C ASN A 105 -12.97 -1.95 -16.13
N THR A 106 -12.12 -0.93 -16.30
CA THR A 106 -11.13 -0.90 -17.37
C THR A 106 -9.85 -1.59 -16.92
N ASP A 107 -9.34 -1.20 -15.75
CA ASP A 107 -8.09 -1.71 -15.17
C ASP A 107 -8.07 -1.43 -13.65
N TRP A 108 -8.84 -2.22 -12.88
CA TRP A 108 -8.97 -2.12 -11.43
C TRP A 108 -7.80 -2.75 -10.70
N GLU A 109 -6.95 -1.92 -10.09
CA GLU A 109 -5.67 -2.40 -9.54
C GLU A 109 -5.68 -2.50 -8.01
N GLU A 110 -6.38 -1.60 -7.31
CA GLU A 110 -6.28 -1.50 -5.85
C GLU A 110 -7.63 -1.17 -5.20
N ILE A 111 -7.81 -1.64 -3.96
CA ILE A 111 -8.92 -1.28 -3.09
C ILE A 111 -8.40 -0.85 -1.72
N SER A 112 -8.85 0.32 -1.27
CA SER A 112 -8.55 0.84 0.06
C SER A 112 -9.82 1.37 0.72
N GLN A 113 -9.72 1.87 1.94
CA GLN A 113 -10.90 2.28 2.71
C GLN A 113 -10.62 3.37 3.72
N ASP A 114 -11.70 4.06 4.12
CA ASP A 114 -11.80 4.73 5.41
C ASP A 114 -13.04 4.24 6.18
N SER A 115 -13.48 4.98 7.20
CA SER A 115 -14.65 4.63 8.01
C SER A 115 -15.94 4.51 7.18
N ASP A 116 -16.08 5.35 6.15
CA ASP A 116 -17.36 5.55 5.46
C ASP A 116 -17.35 5.02 4.03
N TYR A 117 -16.17 4.92 3.41
CA TYR A 117 -16.03 4.60 2.00
C TYR A 117 -15.07 3.44 1.73
N PHE A 118 -15.40 2.66 0.70
CA PHE A 118 -14.40 1.94 -0.09
C PHE A 118 -13.92 2.84 -1.23
N TYR A 119 -12.67 2.66 -1.61
CA TYR A 119 -12.04 3.31 -2.75
C TYR A 119 -11.51 2.23 -3.66
N ILE A 120 -11.81 2.27 -4.96
CA ILE A 120 -11.29 1.31 -5.96
C ILE A 120 -10.59 2.09 -7.05
N GLY A 121 -9.35 1.74 -7.36
CA GLY A 121 -8.54 2.40 -8.39
C GLY A 121 -8.73 1.78 -9.75
N ASP A 122 -9.35 2.50 -10.70
CA ASP A 122 -9.34 2.17 -12.13
C ASP A 122 -8.29 3.07 -12.80
N PHE A 123 -7.04 2.63 -12.75
CA PHE A 123 -5.91 3.47 -13.10
C PHE A 123 -4.68 2.72 -13.64
N GLY A 124 -4.78 1.41 -13.85
CA GLY A 124 -3.74 0.66 -14.55
C GLY A 124 -3.53 1.25 -15.94
N ASN A 125 -2.28 1.29 -16.37
CA ASN A 125 -1.83 2.00 -17.58
C ASN A 125 -0.61 1.32 -18.22
N ASN A 126 -0.48 0.00 -18.01
CA ASN A 126 0.67 -0.77 -18.46
C ASN A 126 0.64 -1.10 -19.96
N ALA A 127 -0.54 -1.18 -20.59
CA ALA A 127 -0.71 -1.67 -21.97
C ALA A 127 -0.10 -0.75 -23.03
N SER A 128 -0.32 0.56 -22.92
CA SER A 128 0.14 1.57 -23.89
C SER A 128 0.65 2.86 -23.25
N GLY A 129 0.57 3.00 -21.92
CA GLY A 129 1.12 4.14 -21.18
C GLY A 129 0.44 5.48 -21.47
N ASN A 130 -0.74 5.48 -22.08
CA ASN A 130 -1.38 6.67 -22.64
C ASN A 130 -2.83 6.90 -22.16
N ARG A 131 -3.29 6.18 -21.12
CA ARG A 131 -4.61 6.45 -20.54
C ARG A 131 -4.69 7.87 -19.98
N LYS A 132 -5.86 8.50 -20.18
CA LYS A 132 -6.16 9.89 -19.76
C LYS A 132 -7.38 9.98 -18.84
N ASP A 133 -7.92 8.84 -18.49
CA ASP A 133 -9.17 8.59 -17.79
C ASP A 133 -8.93 7.88 -16.45
N LEU A 134 -7.71 7.99 -15.91
CA LEU A 134 -7.34 7.41 -14.61
C LEU A 134 -8.24 7.97 -13.52
N HIS A 135 -8.81 7.08 -12.70
CA HIS A 135 -9.72 7.49 -11.65
C HIS A 135 -9.80 6.51 -10.48
N ILE A 136 -10.41 6.97 -9.41
CA ILE A 136 -10.77 6.17 -8.24
C ILE A 136 -12.27 6.29 -8.02
N LEU A 137 -12.94 5.15 -7.95
CA LEU A 137 -14.33 5.04 -7.48
C LEU A 137 -14.35 5.19 -5.97
N ARG A 138 -15.21 6.04 -5.44
CA ARG A 138 -15.46 6.18 -4.00
C ARG A 138 -16.88 5.73 -3.70
N ILE A 139 -17.01 4.67 -2.92
CA ILE A 139 -18.26 3.93 -2.74
C ILE A 139 -18.68 4.02 -1.27
N GLU A 140 -19.85 4.60 -0.99
CA GLU A 140 -20.36 4.71 0.38
C GLU A 140 -20.73 3.32 0.90
N LYS A 141 -20.03 2.85 1.95
CA LYS A 141 -20.20 1.49 2.49
C LYS A 141 -21.64 1.20 2.92
N LYS A 142 -22.29 2.18 3.53
CA LYS A 142 -23.69 2.07 3.99
C LYS A 142 -24.69 1.90 2.84
N SER A 143 -24.32 2.30 1.62
CA SER A 143 -25.17 2.17 0.43
C SER A 143 -25.06 0.81 -0.28
N LEU A 144 -24.03 0.01 0.05
CA LEU A 144 -23.72 -1.24 -0.66
C LEU A 144 -24.81 -2.31 -0.55
N SER A 145 -25.56 -2.32 0.56
CA SER A 145 -26.68 -3.25 0.78
C SER A 145 -28.00 -2.77 0.16
N GLY A 146 -28.06 -1.51 -0.29
CA GLY A 146 -29.27 -0.90 -0.85
C GLY A 146 -29.37 -1.02 -2.38
N ASN A 147 -30.55 -0.71 -2.91
CA ASN A 147 -30.76 -0.67 -4.36
C ASN A 147 -30.06 0.51 -5.04
N ASN A 148 -29.85 1.60 -4.31
CA ASN A 148 -29.23 2.84 -4.77
C ASN A 148 -27.83 3.01 -4.18
N GLN A 149 -26.84 2.38 -4.83
CA GLN A 149 -25.43 2.50 -4.45
C GLN A 149 -24.94 3.93 -4.74
N LYS A 150 -24.29 4.57 -3.76
CA LYS A 150 -23.68 5.88 -3.95
C LYS A 150 -22.21 5.69 -4.30
N ILE A 151 -21.90 5.95 -5.56
CA ILE A 151 -20.56 5.82 -6.12
C ILE A 151 -20.18 7.15 -6.77
N ASP A 152 -19.15 7.79 -6.24
CA ASP A 152 -18.54 9.00 -6.80
C ASP A 152 -17.21 8.66 -7.48
N THR A 153 -16.64 9.63 -8.22
CA THR A 153 -15.36 9.46 -8.90
C THR A 153 -14.38 10.57 -8.56
N LEU A 154 -13.12 10.19 -8.34
CA LEU A 154 -11.95 11.06 -8.24
C LEU A 154 -11.07 10.78 -9.46
N SER A 155 -11.15 11.61 -10.50
CA SER A 155 -10.29 11.48 -11.68
C SER A 155 -8.98 12.23 -11.46
N PHE A 156 -7.88 11.74 -12.02
CA PHE A 156 -6.60 12.42 -11.91
C PHE A 156 -5.73 12.31 -13.17
N SER A 157 -4.83 13.27 -13.31
CA SER A 157 -3.65 13.19 -14.18
C SER A 157 -2.40 13.46 -13.37
N TYR A 158 -1.27 12.87 -13.76
CA TYR A 158 0.01 13.14 -13.09
C TYR A 158 0.52 14.53 -13.40
N SER A 159 1.06 15.23 -12.39
CA SER A 159 1.60 16.59 -12.54
C SER A 159 2.76 16.68 -13.56
N ASN A 160 3.43 15.57 -13.85
CA ASN A 160 4.63 15.49 -14.68
C ASN A 160 4.51 14.54 -15.89
N GLN A 161 3.36 13.90 -16.16
CA GLN A 161 3.17 13.14 -17.41
C GLN A 161 2.72 14.07 -18.54
N LYS A 162 3.62 14.34 -19.49
CA LYS A 162 3.35 15.22 -20.63
C LYS A 162 3.20 14.46 -21.96
N ASP A 163 3.81 13.29 -22.07
CA ASP A 163 3.77 12.45 -23.27
C ASP A 163 2.73 11.34 -23.12
N PHE A 164 1.82 11.27 -24.09
CA PHE A 164 0.75 10.27 -24.20
C PHE A 164 0.81 9.56 -25.57
N LYS A 165 1.97 9.54 -26.23
CA LYS A 165 2.19 8.68 -27.39
C LYS A 165 2.08 7.22 -26.94
N THR A 166 1.39 6.42 -27.74
CA THR A 166 1.27 4.97 -27.53
C THR A 166 2.66 4.34 -27.49
N THR A 167 2.94 3.59 -26.42
CA THR A 167 4.15 2.77 -26.31
C THR A 167 3.82 1.28 -26.42
N LYS A 168 4.85 0.43 -26.47
CA LYS A 168 4.68 -0.99 -26.15
C LYS A 168 4.21 -1.15 -24.70
N GLY A 169 3.61 -2.29 -24.38
CA GLY A 169 3.27 -2.64 -23.02
C GLY A 169 4.50 -2.61 -22.10
N ASN A 170 4.28 -2.26 -20.84
CA ASN A 170 5.29 -2.25 -19.78
C ASN A 170 6.49 -1.35 -20.11
N ALA A 171 6.24 -0.20 -20.73
CA ALA A 171 7.29 0.69 -21.25
C ALA A 171 7.28 2.10 -20.63
N THR A 172 6.48 2.35 -19.60
CA THR A 172 6.42 3.66 -18.93
C THR A 172 6.59 3.55 -17.41
N ASN A 173 6.71 4.70 -16.74
CA ASN A 173 6.74 4.82 -15.28
C ASN A 173 5.44 5.44 -14.73
N PHE A 174 4.41 5.56 -15.57
CA PHE A 174 3.11 6.19 -15.25
C PHE A 174 1.98 5.17 -15.15
N ASP A 175 2.35 3.95 -14.81
CA ASP A 175 1.44 2.88 -14.43
C ASP A 175 1.19 2.97 -12.93
N CYS A 176 -0.06 3.15 -12.52
CA CYS A 176 -0.44 3.19 -11.11
C CYS A 176 -0.98 1.82 -10.75
N GLU A 177 -0.51 1.21 -9.66
CA GLU A 177 -1.08 -0.08 -9.23
C GLU A 177 -1.41 -0.13 -7.74
N ALA A 178 -0.94 0.83 -6.93
CA ALA A 178 -1.25 0.84 -5.51
C ALA A 178 -1.63 2.24 -5.01
N PHE A 179 -2.44 2.30 -3.97
CA PHE A 179 -2.73 3.53 -3.24
C PHE A 179 -3.13 3.26 -1.79
N ILE A 180 -3.03 4.31 -0.97
CA ILE A 180 -3.55 4.32 0.40
C ILE A 180 -4.44 5.54 0.61
N VAL A 181 -5.39 5.41 1.54
CA VAL A 181 -6.20 6.53 2.03
C VAL A 181 -5.66 6.96 3.38
N SER A 182 -5.32 8.25 3.54
CA SER A 182 -4.80 8.78 4.79
C SER A 182 -5.22 10.24 5.02
N GLY A 183 -5.86 10.49 6.16
CA GLY A 183 -6.38 11.81 6.51
C GLY A 183 -7.33 12.34 5.44
N LYS A 184 -6.93 13.46 4.80
CA LYS A 184 -7.71 14.13 3.72
C LYS A 184 -7.22 13.78 2.31
N ASN A 185 -6.25 12.87 2.19
CA ASN A 185 -5.57 12.59 0.94
C ASN A 185 -5.64 11.11 0.56
N ILE A 186 -5.44 10.87 -0.73
CA ILE A 186 -5.04 9.59 -1.30
C ILE A 186 -3.59 9.72 -1.75
N TYR A 187 -2.77 8.73 -1.44
CA TYR A 187 -1.40 8.62 -1.92
C TYR A 187 -1.31 7.46 -2.90
N LEU A 188 -0.92 7.77 -4.14
CA LEU A 188 -0.82 6.85 -5.27
C LEU A 188 0.64 6.41 -5.43
N PHE A 189 0.88 5.13 -5.73
CA PHE A 189 2.21 4.55 -5.93
C PHE A 189 2.30 3.95 -7.32
N THR A 190 3.32 4.39 -8.08
CA THR A 190 3.52 3.87 -9.44
C THR A 190 4.29 2.54 -9.47
N LYS A 191 3.93 1.71 -10.44
CA LYS A 191 4.67 0.53 -10.90
C LYS A 191 5.59 0.95 -12.04
N GLN A 192 6.84 1.27 -11.73
CA GLN A 192 7.74 1.81 -12.75
C GLN A 192 8.44 0.71 -13.56
N TRP A 193 7.93 0.41 -14.75
CA TRP A 193 8.47 -0.65 -15.59
C TRP A 193 9.90 -0.39 -16.08
N LYS A 194 10.30 0.88 -16.30
CA LYS A 194 11.66 1.23 -16.74
C LYS A 194 12.64 1.32 -15.57
N GLU A 195 12.28 2.12 -14.57
CA GLU A 195 13.17 2.47 -13.46
C GLU A 195 13.19 1.41 -12.36
N ARG A 196 12.13 0.61 -12.21
CA ARG A 196 11.94 -0.36 -11.10
C ARG A 196 11.91 0.32 -9.72
N LYS A 197 11.34 1.53 -9.72
CA LYS A 197 11.11 2.40 -8.57
C LYS A 197 9.61 2.54 -8.32
N THR A 198 9.24 3.32 -7.31
CA THR A 198 7.88 3.82 -7.12
C THR A 198 7.92 5.33 -6.94
N SER A 199 7.00 6.06 -7.56
CA SER A 199 6.78 7.48 -7.30
C SER A 199 5.51 7.61 -6.50
N VAL A 200 5.53 8.46 -5.47
CA VAL A 200 4.37 8.77 -4.66
C VAL A 200 3.74 10.05 -5.18
N TYR A 201 2.44 9.98 -5.49
CA TYR A 201 1.64 11.15 -5.82
C TYR A 201 0.54 11.38 -4.80
N GLN A 202 0.13 12.63 -4.61
CA GLN A 202 -0.92 12.99 -3.67
C GLN A 202 -2.10 13.66 -4.40
N ILE A 203 -3.32 13.22 -4.08
CA ILE A 203 -4.58 13.90 -4.45
C ILE A 203 -5.48 14.04 -3.21
N PRO A 204 -6.39 15.02 -3.15
CA PRO A 204 -7.38 15.10 -2.07
C PRO A 204 -8.43 13.98 -2.23
N LYS A 205 -8.96 13.45 -1.11
CA LYS A 205 -9.96 12.35 -1.13
C LYS A 205 -11.40 12.80 -1.42
N ILE A 206 -11.57 13.87 -2.19
CA ILE A 206 -12.86 14.46 -2.57
C ILE A 206 -13.18 14.18 -4.05
N PRO A 207 -14.44 13.93 -4.43
CA PRO A 207 -14.83 13.73 -5.83
C PRO A 207 -14.45 14.93 -6.70
N GLY A 208 -14.14 14.66 -7.96
CA GLY A 208 -13.77 15.69 -8.93
C GLY A 208 -12.51 15.35 -9.71
N LYS A 209 -12.01 16.33 -10.46
CA LYS A 209 -10.80 16.22 -11.28
C LYS A 209 -9.63 16.83 -10.53
N HIS A 210 -8.54 16.07 -10.40
CA HIS A 210 -7.35 16.45 -9.66
C HIS A 210 -6.09 16.36 -10.50
N ILE A 211 -5.07 17.13 -10.12
CA ILE A 211 -3.71 16.92 -10.61
C ILE A 211 -2.95 16.24 -9.47
N ALA A 212 -2.55 14.99 -9.69
CA ALA A 212 -1.77 14.21 -8.75
C ALA A 212 -0.37 14.82 -8.61
N GLN A 213 -0.07 15.36 -7.43
CA GLN A 213 1.19 16.07 -7.17
C GLN A 213 2.27 15.08 -6.79
N LEU A 214 3.37 15.03 -7.55
CA LEU A 214 4.55 14.24 -7.20
C LEU A 214 5.10 14.70 -5.85
N LYS A 215 5.26 13.74 -4.93
CA LYS A 215 5.82 13.96 -3.59
C LYS A 215 7.29 13.57 -3.54
N GLU A 216 7.57 12.33 -3.91
CA GLU A 216 8.87 11.71 -3.81
C GLU A 216 8.95 10.48 -4.72
N SER A 217 10.13 9.89 -4.84
CA SER A 217 10.33 8.64 -5.55
C SER A 217 11.38 7.81 -4.84
N TYR A 218 11.20 6.49 -4.84
CA TYR A 218 12.01 5.58 -4.07
C TYR A 218 12.38 4.34 -4.86
N ASP A 219 13.65 3.93 -4.72
CA ASP A 219 14.16 2.72 -5.34
C ASP A 219 13.73 1.49 -4.54
N VAL A 220 12.59 0.93 -4.95
CA VAL A 220 12.09 -0.32 -4.40
C VAL A 220 12.82 -1.52 -4.98
N GLU A 221 13.71 -1.37 -5.96
CA GLU A 221 14.34 -2.46 -6.70
C GLU A 221 13.33 -3.52 -7.17
N GLY A 222 12.22 -3.06 -7.77
CA GLY A 222 11.07 -3.91 -8.07
C GLY A 222 9.89 -3.18 -8.70
N LEU A 223 8.78 -3.91 -8.83
CA LEU A 223 7.49 -3.44 -9.32
C LEU A 223 6.51 -3.51 -8.14
N VAL A 224 5.97 -2.38 -7.73
CA VAL A 224 4.92 -2.29 -6.70
C VAL A 224 3.59 -2.62 -7.33
N THR A 225 2.77 -3.40 -6.65
CA THR A 225 1.46 -3.86 -7.13
C THR A 225 0.33 -3.61 -6.14
N SER A 226 0.62 -3.51 -4.84
CA SER A 226 -0.40 -3.15 -3.85
C SER A 226 0.22 -2.48 -2.63
N ALA A 227 -0.60 -1.77 -1.85
CA ALA A 227 -0.21 -1.11 -0.63
C ALA A 227 -1.24 -1.31 0.47
N THR A 228 -0.76 -1.49 1.71
CA THR A 228 -1.61 -1.42 2.89
C THR A 228 -1.04 -0.44 3.91
N PHE A 229 -1.92 0.24 4.64
CA PHE A 229 -1.55 1.31 5.54
C PHE A 229 -2.35 1.25 6.83
N LEU A 230 -1.66 1.37 7.97
CA LEU A 230 -2.25 1.54 9.29
C LEU A 230 -1.95 2.96 9.79
N PRO A 231 -2.89 3.91 9.66
CA PRO A 231 -2.66 5.33 9.99
C PRO A 231 -2.18 5.55 11.42
N GLU A 232 -2.87 4.95 12.40
CA GLU A 232 -2.55 5.10 13.82
C GLU A 232 -1.17 4.55 14.19
N LYS A 233 -0.67 3.59 13.40
CA LYS A 233 0.64 2.95 13.59
C LYS A 233 1.73 3.55 12.71
N LYS A 234 1.39 4.53 11.84
CA LYS A 234 2.29 5.06 10.80
C LYS A 234 3.08 3.95 10.10
N LEU A 235 2.36 2.91 9.67
CA LEU A 235 2.96 1.72 9.07
C LEU A 235 2.41 1.55 7.66
N LEU A 236 3.27 1.80 6.68
CA LEU A 236 3.02 1.54 5.26
C LEU A 236 3.74 0.25 4.87
N VAL A 237 3.05 -0.63 4.17
CA VAL A 237 3.66 -1.81 3.56
C VAL A 237 3.30 -1.84 2.08
N LEU A 238 4.33 -1.88 1.23
CA LEU A 238 4.18 -2.10 -0.21
C LEU A 238 4.42 -3.59 -0.52
N ALA A 239 3.54 -4.18 -1.32
CA ALA A 239 3.74 -5.49 -1.93
C ALA A 239 4.18 -5.33 -3.39
N GLY A 240 4.86 -6.35 -3.90
CA GLY A 240 5.34 -6.35 -5.27
C GLY A 240 6.28 -7.49 -5.57
N TYR A 241 6.90 -7.43 -6.74
CA TYR A 241 7.89 -8.42 -7.19
C TYR A 241 8.98 -7.80 -8.04
N ASN A 242 10.13 -8.48 -8.14
CA ASN A 242 11.21 -8.05 -9.03
C ASN A 242 11.04 -8.59 -10.47
N ARG A 243 11.96 -8.25 -11.37
CA ARG A 243 11.95 -8.70 -12.79
C ARG A 243 11.92 -10.22 -13.01
N PHE A 244 12.25 -11.01 -11.98
CA PHE A 244 12.22 -12.47 -12.00
C PHE A 244 10.96 -13.04 -11.33
N LEU A 245 9.93 -12.22 -11.11
CA LEU A 245 8.73 -12.57 -10.37
C LEU A 245 9.06 -13.13 -8.97
N SER A 246 10.07 -12.56 -8.30
CA SER A 246 10.35 -12.87 -6.90
C SER A 246 9.65 -11.84 -6.01
N PRO A 247 8.62 -12.25 -5.25
CA PRO A 247 7.82 -11.31 -4.48
C PRO A 247 8.51 -10.79 -3.22
N PHE A 248 8.05 -9.63 -2.75
CA PHE A 248 8.49 -8.99 -1.52
C PHE A 248 7.35 -8.24 -0.82
N MET A 249 7.54 -8.01 0.48
CA MET A 249 6.88 -6.95 1.24
C MET A 249 7.95 -5.92 1.63
N TYR A 250 7.67 -4.63 1.44
CA TYR A 250 8.56 -3.54 1.83
C TYR A 250 7.90 -2.73 2.93
N LEU A 251 8.46 -2.82 4.13
CA LEU A 251 7.96 -2.18 5.34
C LEU A 251 8.56 -0.78 5.47
N PHE A 252 7.69 0.21 5.69
CA PHE A 252 8.00 1.60 5.93
C PHE A 252 7.33 2.07 7.23
N TYR A 253 8.11 2.51 8.20
CA TYR A 253 7.63 2.85 9.55
C TYR A 253 8.57 3.83 10.25
N ASP A 254 8.13 4.43 11.36
CA ASP A 254 8.92 5.43 12.10
C ASP A 254 9.40 6.60 11.20
N TYR A 255 8.53 7.01 10.28
CA TYR A 255 8.79 8.10 9.35
C TYR A 255 8.04 9.39 9.76
N ASN A 256 8.42 10.52 9.16
CA ASN A 256 7.86 11.82 9.50
C ASN A 256 6.66 12.19 8.61
N GLY A 257 5.50 12.43 9.22
CA GLY A 257 4.31 12.92 8.53
C GLY A 257 3.89 12.00 7.37
N SER A 258 3.95 12.54 6.15
CA SER A 258 3.64 11.81 4.90
C SER A 258 4.87 11.62 4.00
N ASP A 259 6.08 11.76 4.55
CA ASP A 259 7.33 11.41 3.89
C ASP A 259 7.59 9.94 4.24
N PHE A 260 7.03 9.03 3.47
CA PHE A 260 6.95 7.61 3.84
C PHE A 260 8.31 6.92 3.84
N PHE A 261 9.30 7.51 3.14
CA PHE A 261 10.63 6.93 2.97
C PHE A 261 11.69 7.55 3.89
N SER A 262 11.33 8.57 4.69
CA SER A 262 12.22 9.17 5.69
C SER A 262 12.58 8.26 6.87
N GLY A 263 11.77 7.25 7.19
CA GLY A 263 11.94 6.39 8.36
C GLY A 263 12.64 5.07 8.10
N ASN A 264 12.30 4.05 8.90
CA ASN A 264 12.77 2.68 8.72
C ASN A 264 12.26 2.07 7.41
N LYS A 265 13.17 1.47 6.65
CA LYS A 265 12.90 0.84 5.35
C LYS A 265 13.41 -0.60 5.40
N ARG A 266 12.50 -1.58 5.42
CA ARG A 266 12.86 -3.00 5.54
C ARG A 266 12.20 -3.85 4.47
N LYS A 267 12.98 -4.35 3.51
CA LYS A 267 12.51 -5.25 2.45
C LYS A 267 12.58 -6.71 2.88
N ILE A 268 11.44 -7.39 2.86
CA ILE A 268 11.26 -8.79 3.23
C ILE A 268 11.01 -9.60 1.95
N LYS A 269 11.91 -10.54 1.60
CA LYS A 269 11.70 -11.42 0.45
C LYS A 269 10.68 -12.50 0.78
N ILE A 270 9.87 -12.90 -0.19
CA ILE A 270 8.89 -13.97 -0.02
C ILE A 270 9.36 -15.23 -0.78
N ALA A 271 9.28 -16.39 -0.13
CA ALA A 271 9.65 -17.68 -0.68
C ALA A 271 8.54 -18.30 -1.57
N LEU A 272 8.03 -17.51 -2.52
CA LEU A 272 7.02 -17.90 -3.51
C LEU A 272 7.44 -17.42 -4.90
N PRO A 273 8.50 -18.00 -5.50
CA PRO A 273 8.96 -17.55 -6.81
C PRO A 273 7.86 -17.71 -7.85
N LEU A 274 7.86 -16.84 -8.86
CA LEU A 274 6.90 -16.81 -9.96
C LEU A 274 5.46 -16.48 -9.57
N HIS A 275 5.20 -16.14 -8.30
CA HIS A 275 3.88 -15.66 -7.89
C HIS A 275 3.84 -14.14 -8.10
N GLN A 276 2.99 -13.69 -9.02
CA GLN A 276 2.61 -12.30 -9.17
C GLN A 276 1.73 -11.91 -7.99
N MET A 277 2.36 -11.38 -6.93
CA MET A 277 1.63 -10.83 -5.77
C MET A 277 0.96 -9.54 -6.21
N GLU A 278 -0.33 -9.44 -5.99
CA GLU A 278 -1.10 -8.23 -6.27
C GLU A 278 -1.57 -7.69 -4.91
N GLY A 279 -2.77 -8.02 -4.43
CA GLY A 279 -3.35 -7.45 -3.21
C GLY A 279 -2.64 -7.78 -1.88
N ILE A 280 -2.57 -6.80 -0.97
CA ILE A 280 -2.10 -6.96 0.42
C ILE A 280 -3.03 -6.28 1.44
N THR A 281 -3.29 -6.92 2.58
CA THR A 281 -4.01 -6.27 3.69
C THR A 281 -3.59 -6.77 5.06
N THR A 282 -3.84 -5.96 6.09
CA THR A 282 -3.63 -6.28 7.51
C THR A 282 -4.59 -5.46 8.38
N GLN A 283 -4.95 -5.98 9.54
CA GLN A 283 -5.65 -5.23 10.59
C GLN A 283 -4.75 -4.87 11.76
N ASP A 284 -3.76 -5.72 12.07
CA ASP A 284 -2.93 -5.59 13.26
C ASP A 284 -1.50 -5.14 12.97
N GLY A 285 -1.06 -5.13 11.71
CA GLY A 285 0.30 -4.79 11.32
C GLY A 285 1.32 -5.88 11.64
N LEU A 286 0.88 -7.07 12.04
CA LEU A 286 1.71 -8.23 12.32
C LEU A 286 1.37 -9.39 11.37
N HIS A 287 0.08 -9.59 11.09
CA HIS A 287 -0.44 -10.63 10.23
C HIS A 287 -0.92 -10.03 8.92
N TYR A 288 -0.37 -10.52 7.81
CA TYR A 288 -0.62 -9.98 6.48
C TYR A 288 -1.22 -11.02 5.57
N TYR A 289 -2.36 -10.68 4.99
CA TYR A 289 -2.96 -11.44 3.90
C TYR A 289 -2.46 -10.89 2.57
N LEU A 290 -2.03 -11.77 1.68
CA LEU A 290 -1.63 -11.43 0.32
C LEU A 290 -2.35 -12.33 -0.68
N THR A 291 -2.73 -11.78 -1.83
CA THR A 291 -3.21 -12.57 -2.97
C THR A 291 -2.19 -12.58 -4.11
N ASN A 292 -2.25 -13.64 -4.90
CA ASN A 292 -1.56 -13.71 -6.18
C ASN A 292 -2.54 -14.08 -7.28
N GLU A 293 -2.27 -13.61 -8.49
CA GLU A 293 -3.05 -13.95 -9.67
C GLU A 293 -2.66 -15.31 -10.25
N ASN A 294 -3.52 -15.80 -11.15
CA ASN A 294 -3.18 -16.90 -12.02
C ASN A 294 -2.07 -16.48 -12.99
N PHE A 295 -0.92 -17.14 -12.91
CA PHE A 295 0.17 -16.93 -13.84
C PHE A 295 0.46 -18.20 -14.62
N SER A 296 0.44 -18.14 -15.95
CA SER A 296 0.63 -19.30 -16.80
C SER A 296 1.53 -19.00 -18.01
N ARG A 297 2.65 -19.71 -18.12
CA ARG A 297 3.51 -19.78 -19.32
C ARG A 297 3.61 -21.23 -19.75
N ARG A 298 2.62 -21.71 -20.51
CA ARG A 298 2.56 -23.11 -20.95
C ARG A 298 3.66 -23.43 -21.96
N PRO A 299 4.23 -24.66 -21.94
CA PRO A 299 3.97 -25.76 -21.01
C PRO A 299 4.82 -25.69 -19.72
N ILE A 300 5.57 -24.61 -19.49
CA ILE A 300 6.66 -24.52 -18.52
C ILE A 300 6.16 -24.37 -17.08
N VAL A 301 5.20 -23.48 -16.83
CA VAL A 301 4.73 -23.18 -15.48
C VAL A 301 3.28 -22.71 -15.47
N THR A 302 2.54 -23.15 -14.44
CA THR A 302 1.24 -22.59 -14.07
C THR A 302 1.18 -22.44 -12.55
N ILE A 303 1.00 -21.21 -12.09
CA ILE A 303 0.75 -20.85 -10.70
C ILE A 303 -0.72 -20.44 -10.61
N SER A 304 -1.50 -21.16 -9.80
CA SER A 304 -2.88 -20.77 -9.55
C SER A 304 -2.96 -19.54 -8.65
N GLN A 305 -4.05 -18.80 -8.75
CA GLN A 305 -4.42 -17.77 -7.79
C GLN A 305 -4.55 -18.36 -6.37
N LYS A 306 -3.99 -17.67 -5.37
CA LYS A 306 -4.04 -18.10 -3.97
C LYS A 306 -4.14 -16.90 -3.04
N LEU A 307 -4.65 -17.17 -1.84
CA LEU A 307 -4.52 -16.33 -0.66
C LEU A 307 -3.43 -16.90 0.23
N HIS A 308 -2.58 -16.03 0.77
CA HIS A 308 -1.46 -16.35 1.64
C HIS A 308 -1.59 -15.58 2.95
N LEU A 309 -1.26 -16.22 4.08
CA LEU A 309 -1.06 -15.53 5.35
C LEU A 309 0.42 -15.48 5.69
N PHE A 310 0.93 -14.31 6.06
CA PHE A 310 2.28 -14.10 6.59
C PHE A 310 2.23 -13.53 7.99
N ASP A 311 3.28 -13.80 8.76
CA ASP A 311 3.48 -13.31 10.12
C ASP A 311 4.81 -12.56 10.16
N LEU A 312 4.71 -11.26 10.40
CA LEU A 312 5.82 -10.32 10.50
C LEU A 312 6.12 -9.94 11.95
N SER A 313 5.65 -10.72 12.93
CA SER A 313 5.88 -10.45 14.35
C SER A 313 7.35 -10.31 14.68
N ALA A 314 8.23 -11.11 14.06
CA ALA A 314 9.67 -11.04 14.24
C ALA A 314 10.31 -9.72 13.75
N TYR A 315 9.57 -8.90 12.99
CA TYR A 315 10.08 -7.69 12.35
C TYR A 315 9.39 -6.41 12.82
N LEU A 316 8.13 -6.51 13.25
CA LEU A 316 7.29 -5.33 13.57
C LEU A 316 6.83 -5.28 15.03
N SER A 317 6.92 -6.36 15.80
CA SER A 317 6.42 -6.35 17.19
C SER A 317 7.10 -5.31 18.07
N ASN A 318 8.41 -5.09 17.89
CA ASN A 318 9.14 -4.10 18.69
C ASN A 318 8.71 -2.66 18.36
N TYR A 319 8.34 -2.40 17.11
CA TYR A 319 7.83 -1.10 16.69
C TYR A 319 6.39 -0.89 17.16
N LEU A 320 5.53 -1.89 16.99
CA LEU A 320 4.10 -1.80 17.28
C LEU A 320 3.73 -1.86 18.77
N LYS A 321 4.69 -2.18 19.65
CA LYS A 321 4.54 -2.11 21.11
C LYS A 321 4.88 -0.74 21.70
N LYS A 322 5.55 0.13 20.95
CA LYS A 322 5.87 1.51 21.35
C LYS A 322 4.64 2.39 21.18
#